data_AF-A0A6N9R3Y6-F1
#
_entry.id   AF-A0A6N9R3Y6-F1
#
_cell.length_a   1.000
_cell.length_b   1.000
_cell.length_c   1.000
_cell.angle_alpha   90.00
_cell.angle_beta   90.00
_cell.angle_gamma   90.00
#
_symmetry.space_group_name_H-M   'P 1'
#
loop_
_entity.id
_entity.type
_entity.pdbx_description
1 polymer ?
#
loop_
_entity_poly.entity_id
_entity_poly.type
_entity_poly.pdbx_seq_one_letter_code
_entity_poly.pdbx_strand_id
1 'polypeptide(L)'
;MSPAEYAFEKPLHWVGSAKKDLLMFPESVVDYFGYALGLVQQGGFPPASKPWKGEGPGVFELVEDFRGGAYRVAYTVRFEGANYVLHCYQKKSPSGIRTGRISVELIRERLRVAQADYRTRYGQKT
;
A
#
# COMPACT_ATOMS: atom_id res chain seq x y z
N MET A 1 19.09 25.73 -1.81
CA MET A 1 18.72 24.31 -1.88
C MET A 1 19.62 23.62 -2.88
N SER A 2 20.36 22.61 -2.42
CA SER A 2 21.29 21.88 -3.29
C SER A 2 20.55 20.72 -4.00
N PRO A 3 21.03 20.26 -5.16
CA PRO A 3 20.50 19.06 -5.82
C PRO A 3 20.48 17.80 -4.94
N ALA A 4 21.24 17.77 -3.84
CA ALA A 4 21.28 16.66 -2.89
C ALA A 4 20.13 16.68 -1.85
N GLU A 5 19.33 17.76 -1.80
CA GLU A 5 18.12 17.85 -0.97
C GLU A 5 16.84 17.39 -1.70
N TYR A 6 16.96 16.90 -2.95
CA TYR A 6 15.90 16.07 -3.52
C TYR A 6 15.80 14.80 -2.68
N ALA A 7 14.78 14.75 -1.82
CA ALA A 7 14.46 13.60 -0.99
C ALA A 7 14.54 12.33 -1.85
N PHE A 8 15.51 11.48 -1.54
CA PHE A 8 15.68 10.19 -2.20
C PHE A 8 14.33 9.46 -2.10
N GLU A 9 13.71 9.19 -3.25
CA GLU A 9 12.40 8.54 -3.30
C GLU A 9 12.46 7.25 -2.51
N LYS A 10 11.64 7.13 -1.45
CA LYS A 10 11.65 5.91 -0.64
C LYS A 10 11.23 4.73 -1.52
N PRO A 11 12.02 3.65 -1.58
CA PRO A 11 11.65 2.46 -2.34
C PRO A 11 10.26 1.96 -1.94
N LEU A 12 9.46 1.56 -2.94
CA LEU A 12 8.16 0.93 -2.75
C LEU A 12 8.23 -0.54 -3.17
N HIS A 13 8.12 -1.43 -2.19
CA HIS A 13 8.16 -2.87 -2.42
C HIS A 13 6.75 -3.45 -2.48
N TRP A 14 6.57 -4.47 -3.32
CA TRP A 14 5.27 -5.13 -3.53
C TRP A 14 5.25 -6.48 -2.84
N VAL A 15 4.25 -6.74 -2.01
CA VAL A 15 4.12 -8.02 -1.32
C VAL A 15 3.18 -8.97 -2.07
N GLY A 16 3.66 -10.17 -2.35
CA GLY A 16 2.88 -11.21 -3.03
C GLY A 16 2.33 -10.73 -4.38
N SER A 17 1.03 -10.93 -4.60
CA SER A 17 0.37 -10.58 -5.86
C SER A 17 0.02 -9.08 -6.00
N ALA A 18 0.30 -8.23 -5.01
CA ALA A 18 -0.27 -6.88 -4.95
C ALA A 18 -0.05 -6.05 -6.23
N LYS A 19 1.15 -6.10 -6.84
CA LYS A 19 1.42 -5.39 -8.09
C LYS A 19 0.58 -5.92 -9.25
N LYS A 20 0.50 -7.25 -9.36
CA LYS A 20 -0.31 -7.91 -10.39
C LYS A 20 -1.78 -7.54 -10.22
N ASP A 21 -2.28 -7.56 -8.99
CA ASP A 21 -3.68 -7.23 -8.68
C ASP A 21 -4.01 -5.77 -9.01
N LEU A 22 -3.09 -4.83 -8.73
CA LEU A 22 -3.23 -3.43 -9.14
C LEU A 22 -3.36 -3.32 -10.66
N LEU A 23 -2.47 -3.96 -11.40
CA LEU A 23 -2.44 -3.89 -12.87
C LEU A 23 -3.66 -4.56 -13.55
N MET A 24 -4.49 -5.28 -12.79
CA MET A 24 -5.77 -5.82 -13.28
C MET A 24 -6.94 -4.84 -13.11
N PHE A 25 -6.73 -3.68 -12.48
CA PHE A 25 -7.75 -2.63 -12.36
C PHE A 25 -7.95 -1.89 -13.69
N PRO A 26 -9.06 -1.14 -13.84
CA PRO A 26 -9.20 -0.20 -14.95
C PRO A 26 -8.02 0.78 -14.98
N GLU A 27 -7.57 1.14 -16.18
CA GLU A 27 -6.39 1.99 -16.41
C GLU A 27 -6.40 3.28 -15.57
N SER A 28 -7.51 4.02 -15.58
CA SER A 28 -7.65 5.26 -14.79
C SER A 28 -7.51 5.04 -13.27
N VAL A 29 -7.86 3.85 -12.78
CA VAL A 29 -7.70 3.48 -11.37
C VAL A 29 -6.24 3.12 -11.07
N VAL A 30 -5.55 2.48 -12.04
CA VAL A 30 -4.10 2.22 -11.96
C VAL A 30 -3.34 3.55 -11.90
N ASP A 31 -3.65 4.49 -12.79
CA ASP A 31 -3.02 5.81 -12.83
C ASP A 31 -3.19 6.57 -11.52
N TYR A 32 -4.43 6.57 -10.99
CA TYR A 32 -4.75 7.22 -9.72
C TYR A 32 -3.90 6.67 -8.56
N PHE A 33 -3.88 5.34 -8.39
CA PHE A 33 -3.11 4.72 -7.32
C PHE A 33 -1.61 4.83 -7.55
N GLY A 34 -1.14 4.78 -8.80
CA GLY A 34 0.25 5.01 -9.16
C GLY A 34 0.72 6.39 -8.71
N TYR A 35 -0.05 7.43 -9.03
CA TYR A 35 0.23 8.79 -8.57
C TYR A 35 0.24 8.90 -7.04
N ALA A 36 -0.79 8.35 -6.38
CA ALA A 36 -0.88 8.40 -4.92
C ALA A 36 0.27 7.65 -4.22
N LEU A 37 0.69 6.49 -4.75
CA LEU A 37 1.85 5.77 -4.23
C LEU A 37 3.15 6.55 -4.47
N GLY A 38 3.29 7.25 -5.59
CA GLY A 38 4.41 8.16 -5.84
C GLY A 38 4.52 9.26 -4.78
N LEU A 39 3.39 9.87 -4.37
CA LEU A 39 3.37 10.82 -3.25
C LEU A 39 3.85 10.18 -1.94
N VAL A 40 3.44 8.95 -1.65
CA VAL A 40 3.89 8.19 -0.46
C VAL A 40 5.40 7.96 -0.50
N GLN A 41 5.97 7.64 -1.67
CA GLN A 41 7.40 7.46 -1.83
C GLN A 41 8.20 8.75 -1.59
N GLN A 42 7.61 9.90 -1.89
CA GLN A 42 8.17 11.23 -1.60
C GLN A 42 7.98 11.66 -0.14
N GLY A 43 7.40 10.81 0.72
CA GLY A 43 7.10 11.13 2.12
C GLY A 43 5.81 11.95 2.30
N GLY A 44 5.06 12.18 1.23
CA GLY A 44 3.75 12.81 1.27
C GLY A 44 2.65 11.87 1.78
N PHE A 45 1.49 12.45 2.05
CA PHE A 45 0.30 11.72 2.50
C PHE A 45 -0.87 12.01 1.56
N PRO A 46 -1.24 11.07 0.67
CA PRO A 46 -2.34 11.28 -0.26
C PRO A 46 -3.65 11.59 0.48
N PRO A 47 -4.47 12.56 0.01
CA PRO A 47 -5.72 12.92 0.68
C PRO A 47 -6.72 11.76 0.85
N ALA A 48 -6.71 10.79 -0.07
CA ALA A 48 -7.57 9.62 -0.03
C ALA A 48 -7.07 8.49 0.89
N SER A 49 -5.93 8.70 1.56
CA SER A 49 -5.36 7.71 2.45
C SER A 49 -6.08 7.69 3.80
N LYS A 50 -6.49 6.51 4.22
CA LYS A 50 -7.22 6.28 5.47
C LYS A 50 -6.43 5.33 6.38
N PRO A 51 -6.37 5.58 7.70
CA PRO A 51 -5.75 4.64 8.63
C PRO A 51 -6.43 3.27 8.58
N TRP A 52 -5.64 2.21 8.47
CA TRP A 52 -6.13 0.85 8.54
C TRP A 52 -6.41 0.46 10.00
N LYS A 53 -7.60 -0.08 10.27
CA LYS A 53 -7.98 -0.53 11.62
C LYS A 53 -7.48 -1.94 11.87
N GLY A 54 -6.84 -2.15 13.03
CA GLY A 54 -6.56 -3.50 13.58
C GLY A 54 -5.10 -3.96 13.50
N GLU A 55 -4.24 -3.31 12.73
CA GLU A 55 -2.82 -3.72 12.62
C GLU A 55 -1.84 -2.79 13.37
N GLY A 56 -2.33 -1.66 13.90
CA GLY A 56 -1.55 -0.61 14.58
C GLY A 56 -1.21 0.59 13.67
N PRO A 57 -0.46 1.59 14.17
CA PRO A 57 -0.13 2.82 13.42
C PRO A 57 0.73 2.54 12.18
N GLY A 58 0.70 3.40 11.17
CA GLY A 58 1.59 3.28 10.00
C GLY A 58 1.12 2.27 8.94
N VAL A 59 -0.11 1.76 9.03
CA VAL A 59 -0.77 0.98 7.95
C VAL A 59 -1.98 1.77 7.50
N PHE A 60 -2.15 1.88 6.19
CA PHE A 60 -3.14 2.73 5.55
C PHE A 60 -3.79 2.03 4.36
N GLU A 61 -4.95 2.54 3.94
CA GLU A 61 -5.59 2.18 2.68
C GLU A 61 -5.84 3.43 1.83
N LEU A 62 -5.51 3.37 0.54
CA LEU A 62 -6.01 4.30 -0.45
C LEU A 62 -7.37 3.82 -0.96
N VAL A 63 -8.27 4.75 -1.23
CA VAL A 63 -9.66 4.49 -1.59
C VAL A 63 -10.00 5.24 -2.87
N GLU A 64 -10.42 4.51 -3.91
CA GLU A 64 -10.94 5.10 -5.14
C GLU A 64 -12.24 4.39 -5.54
N ASP A 65 -13.26 5.17 -5.92
CA ASP A 65 -14.54 4.63 -6.37
C ASP A 65 -14.72 4.95 -7.86
N PHE A 66 -14.78 3.92 -8.70
CA PHE A 66 -14.81 4.06 -10.15
C PHE A 66 -15.89 3.17 -10.78
N ARG A 67 -16.80 3.80 -11.54
CA ARG A 67 -17.91 3.14 -12.25
C ARG A 67 -18.71 2.15 -11.36
N GLY A 68 -19.03 2.58 -10.14
CA GLY A 68 -19.78 1.77 -9.17
C GLY A 68 -18.95 0.68 -8.44
N GLY A 69 -17.66 0.56 -8.74
CA GLY A 69 -16.71 -0.30 -8.02
C GLY A 69 -15.89 0.47 -7.00
N ALA A 70 -15.63 -0.13 -5.84
CA ALA A 70 -14.80 0.43 -4.79
C ALA A 70 -13.43 -0.27 -4.74
N TYR A 71 -12.37 0.40 -5.19
CA TYR A 71 -11.01 -0.12 -5.28
C TYR A 71 -10.17 0.37 -4.11
N ARG A 72 -9.28 -0.50 -3.62
CA ARG A 72 -8.49 -0.26 -2.41
C ARG A 72 -7.06 -0.71 -2.60
N VAL A 73 -6.12 0.06 -2.05
CA VAL A 73 -4.69 -0.29 -1.96
C VAL A 73 -4.24 -0.15 -0.52
N ALA A 74 -3.99 -1.28 0.15
CA ALA A 74 -3.44 -1.32 1.49
C ALA A 74 -1.90 -1.23 1.44
N TYR A 75 -1.31 -0.35 2.23
CA TYR A 75 0.12 -0.10 2.26
C TYR A 75 0.61 0.24 3.67
N THR A 76 1.93 0.17 3.89
CA THR A 76 2.55 0.56 5.16
C THR A 76 3.79 1.42 4.95
N VAL A 77 3.94 2.39 5.86
CA VAL A 77 5.06 3.35 5.94
C VAL A 77 5.85 3.17 7.25
N ARG A 78 5.67 2.03 7.93
CA ARG A 78 6.31 1.75 9.23
C ARG A 78 7.82 1.70 9.18
N PHE A 79 8.39 1.46 8.01
CA PHE A 79 9.81 1.23 7.87
C PHE A 79 10.48 2.48 7.32
N GLU A 80 11.49 2.95 8.03
CA GLU A 80 12.17 4.20 7.71
C GLU A 80 12.75 4.19 6.29
N GLY A 81 13.35 3.07 5.89
CA GLY A 81 14.03 2.93 4.60
C GLY A 81 13.18 2.47 3.42
N ALA A 82 11.91 2.07 3.62
CA ALA A 82 11.06 1.61 2.52
C ALA A 82 9.56 1.60 2.86
N ASN A 83 8.75 1.78 1.83
CA ASN A 83 7.30 1.58 1.89
C ASN A 83 6.93 0.22 1.29
N TYR A 84 5.81 -0.36 1.72
CA TYR A 84 5.33 -1.64 1.18
C TYR A 84 3.86 -1.56 0.80
N VAL A 85 3.53 -2.00 -0.41
CA VAL A 85 2.14 -2.28 -0.81
C VAL A 85 1.80 -3.72 -0.44
N LEU A 86 0.80 -3.87 0.41
CA LEU A 86 0.40 -5.14 0.99
C LEU A 86 -0.64 -5.83 0.11
N HIS A 87 -1.68 -5.10 -0.33
CA HIS A 87 -2.76 -5.72 -1.08
C HIS A 87 -3.52 -4.68 -1.92
N CYS A 88 -3.88 -5.06 -3.14
CA CYS A 88 -4.76 -4.28 -4.02
C CYS A 88 -6.00 -5.12 -4.29
N TYR A 89 -7.19 -4.59 -4.03
CA TYR A 89 -8.44 -5.32 -4.25
C TYR A 89 -9.60 -4.39 -4.60
N GLN A 90 -10.59 -4.93 -5.32
CA GLN A 90 -11.91 -4.33 -5.46
C GLN A 90 -12.82 -4.89 -4.36
N LYS A 91 -13.34 -4.04 -3.48
CA LYS A 91 -14.33 -4.44 -2.48
C LYS A 91 -15.63 -4.82 -3.19
N LYS A 92 -16.04 -6.09 -3.06
CA LYS A 92 -17.29 -6.61 -3.64
C LYS A 92 -18.43 -6.55 -2.62
N SER A 93 -19.44 -5.71 -2.91
CA SER A 93 -20.66 -5.45 -2.12
C SER A 93 -20.45 -5.08 -0.63
N PRO A 94 -21.36 -4.28 -0.03
CA PRO A 94 -21.33 -4.02 1.41
C PRO A 94 -21.58 -5.27 2.28
N SER A 95 -22.28 -6.28 1.77
CA SER A 95 -22.75 -7.45 2.50
C SER A 95 -21.78 -8.66 2.49
N GLY A 96 -20.71 -8.60 1.69
CA GLY A 96 -19.71 -9.67 1.58
C GLY A 96 -18.75 -9.76 2.77
N ILE A 97 -19.25 -10.12 3.96
CA ILE A 97 -18.43 -10.25 5.20
C ILE A 97 -17.23 -11.18 4.98
N ARG A 98 -17.42 -12.28 4.22
CA ARG A 98 -16.35 -13.25 3.92
C ARG A 98 -15.22 -12.63 3.10
N THR A 99 -15.53 -11.88 2.04
CA THR A 99 -14.53 -11.17 1.22
C THR A 99 -13.76 -10.16 2.06
N GLY A 100 -14.46 -9.45 2.98
CA GLY A 100 -13.82 -8.54 3.93
C GLY A 100 -12.84 -9.23 4.87
N ARG A 101 -13.23 -10.36 5.48
CA ARG A 101 -12.35 -11.12 6.39
C ARG A 101 -11.10 -11.63 5.71
N ILE A 102 -11.23 -12.17 4.49
CA ILE A 102 -10.09 -12.66 3.70
C ILE A 102 -9.09 -11.53 3.42
N SER A 103 -9.56 -10.35 3.04
CA SER A 103 -8.68 -9.20 2.82
C SER A 103 -7.97 -8.75 4.10
N VAL A 104 -8.65 -8.75 5.25
CA VAL A 104 -8.03 -8.40 6.55
C VAL A 104 -6.93 -9.40 6.93
N GLU A 105 -7.23 -10.70 6.85
CA GLU A 105 -6.28 -11.76 7.16
C GLU A 105 -5.06 -11.71 6.23
N LEU A 106 -5.29 -11.51 4.93
CA LEU A 106 -4.22 -11.41 3.94
C LEU A 106 -3.33 -10.17 4.16
N ILE A 107 -3.91 -9.01 4.51
CA ILE A 107 -3.13 -7.81 4.85
C ILE A 107 -2.25 -8.05 6.06
N ARG A 108 -2.78 -8.70 7.10
CA ARG A 108 -2.01 -9.07 8.30
C ARG A 108 -0.85 -10.00 7.96
N GLU A 109 -1.10 -11.05 7.18
CA GLU A 109 -0.07 -11.98 6.74
C GLU A 109 1.02 -11.27 5.93
N ARG A 110 0.62 -10.48 4.93
CA ARG A 110 1.55 -9.74 4.07
C ARG A 110 2.33 -8.66 4.81
N LEU A 111 1.77 -8.09 5.88
CA LEU A 111 2.51 -7.19 6.76
C LEU A 111 3.65 -7.92 7.49
N ARG A 112 3.45 -9.17 7.93
CA ARG A 112 4.53 -9.98 8.51
C ARG A 112 5.62 -10.30 7.48
N VAL A 113 5.23 -10.58 6.23
CA VAL A 113 6.17 -10.78 5.12
C VAL A 113 6.99 -9.50 4.87
N ALA A 114 6.34 -8.34 4.82
CA ALA A 114 7.03 -7.05 4.69
C ALA A 114 8.02 -6.79 5.84
N GLN A 115 7.66 -7.12 7.08
CA GLN A 115 8.57 -7.01 8.23
C GLN A 115 9.80 -7.91 8.09
N ALA A 116 9.63 -9.14 7.62
CA ALA A 116 10.73 -10.07 7.40
C ALA A 116 11.65 -9.58 6.26
N ASP A 117 11.06 -9.21 5.12
CA ASP A 117 11.80 -8.67 3.97
C ASP A 117 12.57 -7.40 4.34
N TYR A 118 11.96 -6.48 5.11
CA TYR A 118 12.64 -5.27 5.57
C TYR A 118 13.86 -5.60 6.45
N ARG A 119 13.74 -6.55 7.39
CA ARG A 119 14.89 -6.98 8.20
C ARG A 119 16.00 -7.57 7.34
N THR A 120 15.67 -8.36 6.33
CA THR A 120 16.65 -8.95 5.42
C THR A 120 17.35 -7.89 4.57
N ARG A 121 16.62 -6.91 4.02
CA ARG A 121 17.17 -5.88 3.11
C ARG A 121 17.89 -4.74 3.83
N TYR A 122 17.40 -4.34 4.99
CA TYR A 122 17.81 -3.10 5.67
C TYR A 122 18.35 -3.32 7.08
N GLY A 123 18.29 -4.55 7.61
CA GLY A 123 18.79 -4.89 8.96
C GLY A 123 20.30 -4.97 9.07
N GLN A 124 21.03 -5.01 7.95
CA GLN A 124 22.49 -4.85 7.93
C GLN A 124 22.87 -3.40 7.63
N LYS A 125 22.47 -2.48 8.50
CA LYS A 125 23.17 -1.20 8.64
C LYS A 125 24.11 -1.35 9.83
N THR A 126 25.36 -1.72 9.53
CA THR A 126 26.48 -1.55 10.46
C THR A 126 26.96 -0.10 10.38
#